data_AF-A0A1Q3MX34-F1
#
_entry.id   AF-A0A1Q3MX34-F1
#
_cell.length_a   1.000
_cell.length_b   1.000
_cell.length_c   1.000
_cell.angle_alpha   90.00
_cell.angle_beta   90.00
_cell.angle_gamma   90.00
#
_symmetry.space_group_name_H-M   'P 1'
#
loop_
_entity.id
_entity.type
_entity.pdbx_description
1 polymer ?
#
loop_
_entity_poly.entity_id
_entity_poly.type
_entity_poly.pdbx_seq_one_letter_code
_entity_poly.pdbx_strand_id
1 'polypeptide(L)'
;MKRFIILLLALFCLNPVFACLNSASLMLKDGTFLYDDREGNVPYGHEFYKDAFGYAIRQLDSLYKATKDIDYLSDKGLVLILTQDYDAAIRLFLEIEKSAPGRYATAANLGTAYELSGQNDLALQWIKKAVEIDPASHSNSEWIHVNILEAKIKGEQWYTSDFLLRTNFGTEVQPGTSLTPAALQELSDALYYQLNERISFVKPPEKIVGQLLFDLGNIAFFLGNYEDALADYDLADLYGYTGQLIDQRVAETKKQLRQANKPQTAKQASPSYLPYILVILTLMILLILLKLLYKRKQQDHG
;
A
#
# COMPACT_ATOMS: atom_id res chain seq x y z
N MET A 1 43.28 32.06 37.70
CA MET A 1 41.94 31.97 38.32
C MET A 1 40.87 32.28 37.28
N LYS A 2 40.11 31.27 36.85
CA LYS A 2 38.72 31.33 36.36
C LYS A 2 38.37 29.92 35.87
N ARG A 3 37.79 29.14 36.79
CA ARG A 3 37.27 27.79 36.55
C ARG A 3 36.01 27.91 35.69
N PHE A 4 35.96 27.12 34.63
CA PHE A 4 34.79 26.96 33.78
C PHE A 4 33.63 26.38 34.58
N ILE A 5 32.55 27.16 34.67
CA ILE A 5 31.19 26.66 34.89
C ILE A 5 30.64 26.40 33.50
N ILE A 6 30.12 25.20 33.26
CA ILE A 6 28.80 24.92 32.67
C ILE A 6 28.66 23.39 32.64
N LEU A 7 27.97 22.90 33.67
CA LEU A 7 27.21 21.66 33.64
C LEU A 7 26.01 21.84 32.69
N LEU A 8 25.45 20.73 32.22
CA LEU A 8 24.20 20.57 31.46
C LEU A 8 24.28 20.76 29.94
N LEU A 9 24.47 19.65 29.23
CA LEU A 9 23.73 19.31 28.00
C LEU A 9 23.92 17.80 27.72
N ALA A 10 23.48 16.99 28.69
CA ALA A 10 23.32 15.55 28.54
C ALA A 10 21.86 15.18 28.83
N LEU A 11 20.94 15.80 28.10
CA LEU A 11 19.52 15.46 28.06
C LEU A 11 18.91 16.17 26.85
N PHE A 12 18.09 15.44 26.09
CA PHE A 12 17.43 15.82 24.82
C PHE A 12 18.20 15.56 23.52
N CYS A 13 18.53 14.29 23.27
CA CYS A 13 18.25 13.68 21.98
C CYS A 13 17.54 12.33 22.16
N LEU A 14 16.54 12.27 23.06
CA LEU A 14 15.42 11.36 22.83
C LEU A 14 14.57 12.06 21.77
N ASN A 15 14.97 11.96 20.50
CA ASN A 15 13.98 12.13 19.44
C ASN A 15 12.93 11.06 19.74
N PRO A 16 11.65 11.42 19.96
CA PRO A 16 10.62 10.42 19.75
C PRO A 16 10.81 10.01 18.29
N VAL A 17 11.35 8.81 18.08
CA VAL A 17 11.11 8.10 16.84
C VAL A 17 9.61 7.86 16.90
N PHE A 18 8.84 8.82 16.39
CA PHE A 18 7.54 8.50 15.83
C PHE A 18 7.89 7.46 14.78
N ALA A 19 7.80 6.18 15.15
CA ALA A 19 7.59 5.15 14.16
C ALA A 19 6.33 5.63 13.46
N CYS A 20 6.48 6.10 12.23
CA CYS A 20 5.34 6.30 11.35
C CYS A 20 4.79 4.90 11.09
N LEU A 21 4.00 4.39 12.04
CA LEU A 21 3.13 3.25 11.84
C LEU A 21 2.04 3.76 10.90
N ASN A 22 2.38 3.83 9.61
CA ASN A 22 1.47 4.25 8.55
C ASN A 22 0.65 3.04 8.10
N SER A 23 0.02 2.33 9.03
CA SER A 23 -1.12 1.48 8.70
C SER A 23 -2.29 2.42 8.38
N ALA A 24 -2.83 2.34 7.18
CA ALA A 24 -4.06 3.06 6.85
C ALA A 24 -5.18 2.60 7.78
N SER A 25 -5.96 3.54 8.30
CA SER A 25 -7.08 3.27 9.21
C SER A 25 -8.31 4.02 8.71
N LEU A 26 -9.49 3.46 8.95
CA LEU A 26 -10.74 4.14 8.64
C LEU A 26 -11.50 4.46 9.93
N MET A 27 -11.73 5.75 10.13
CA MET A 27 -12.57 6.29 11.19
C MET A 27 -13.80 6.94 10.58
N LEU A 28 -14.97 6.61 11.12
CA LEU A 28 -16.24 7.25 10.77
C LEU A 28 -16.29 8.69 11.29
N LYS A 29 -17.21 9.48 10.74
CA LYS A 29 -17.45 10.87 11.15
C LYS A 29 -17.89 11.01 12.60
N ASP A 30 -18.48 9.97 13.21
CA ASP A 30 -18.82 9.95 14.63
C ASP A 30 -17.63 9.63 15.56
N GLY A 31 -16.45 9.38 14.98
CA GLY A 31 -15.22 9.01 15.69
C GLY A 31 -15.05 7.50 15.91
N THR A 32 -15.97 6.67 15.43
CA THR A 32 -15.85 5.21 15.54
C THR A 32 -14.78 4.68 14.57
N PHE A 33 -13.80 3.94 15.09
CA PHE A 33 -12.83 3.22 14.27
C PHE A 33 -13.47 1.96 13.66
N LEU A 34 -13.34 1.78 12.34
CA LEU A 34 -13.87 0.61 11.63
C LEU A 34 -12.83 -0.48 11.45
N TYR A 35 -11.63 -0.10 11.03
CA TYR A 35 -10.54 -1.04 10.80
C TYR A 35 -9.19 -0.35 10.75
N ASP A 36 -8.17 -1.19 10.89
CA ASP A 36 -6.79 -0.88 10.53
C ASP A 36 -6.31 -1.86 9.46
N ASP A 37 -5.45 -1.37 8.58
CA ASP A 37 -4.71 -2.19 7.62
C ASP A 37 -3.46 -2.78 8.25
N ARG A 38 -3.10 -3.98 7.77
CA ARG A 38 -1.78 -4.53 8.06
C ARG A 38 -0.72 -3.75 7.29
N GLU A 39 0.43 -3.54 7.91
CA GLU A 39 1.58 -3.00 7.21
C GLU A 39 2.12 -4.02 6.20
N GLY A 40 2.56 -3.54 5.03
CA GLY A 40 3.18 -4.35 3.97
C GLY A 40 2.50 -4.14 2.62
N ASN A 41 2.94 -4.91 1.63
CA ASN A 41 2.45 -4.85 0.24
C ASN A 41 1.61 -6.07 -0.15
N VAL A 42 1.29 -6.93 0.81
CA VAL A 42 0.52 -8.16 0.60
C VAL A 42 -0.91 -7.95 1.10
N PRO A 43 -1.94 -8.07 0.25
CA PRO A 43 -3.30 -7.67 0.59
C PRO A 43 -3.98 -8.76 1.43
N TYR A 44 -3.99 -8.58 2.75
CA TYR A 44 -4.67 -9.50 3.68
C TYR A 44 -6.10 -9.09 4.02
N GLY A 45 -6.55 -7.94 3.50
CA GLY A 45 -7.80 -7.31 3.87
C GLY A 45 -7.73 -6.57 5.20
N HIS A 46 -8.80 -5.85 5.49
CA HIS A 46 -8.93 -5.01 6.67
C HIS A 46 -9.19 -5.82 7.95
N GLU A 47 -8.59 -5.38 9.05
CA GLU A 47 -8.92 -5.90 10.38
C GLU A 47 -10.06 -5.10 11.00
N PHE A 48 -11.30 -5.60 10.89
CA PHE A 48 -12.49 -4.88 11.33
C PHE A 48 -12.77 -4.96 12.84
N TYR A 49 -13.08 -3.81 13.45
CA TYR A 49 -13.60 -3.66 14.81
C TYR A 49 -15.12 -3.90 14.89
N LYS A 50 -15.55 -5.14 14.62
CA LYS A 50 -16.97 -5.50 14.43
C LYS A 50 -17.87 -5.19 15.63
N ASP A 51 -17.34 -5.24 16.86
CA ASP A 51 -18.09 -4.93 18.09
C ASP A 51 -18.61 -3.49 18.11
N ALA A 52 -17.95 -2.57 17.38
CA ALA A 52 -18.33 -1.17 17.32
C ALA A 52 -19.50 -0.89 16.36
N PHE A 53 -19.82 -1.79 15.42
CA PHE A 53 -20.77 -1.52 14.33
C PHE A 53 -22.19 -1.22 14.82
N GLY A 54 -22.67 -1.99 15.81
CA GLY A 54 -24.01 -1.77 16.36
C GLY A 54 -24.12 -0.45 17.11
N TYR A 55 -23.05 0.00 17.76
CA TYR A 55 -22.97 1.32 18.39
C TYR A 55 -22.94 2.43 17.32
N ALA A 56 -22.07 2.29 16.32
CA ALA A 56 -21.91 3.25 15.23
C ALA A 56 -23.26 3.55 14.54
N ILE A 57 -24.02 2.53 14.14
CA ILE A 57 -25.32 2.73 13.47
C ILE A 57 -26.26 3.60 14.30
N ARG A 58 -26.35 3.36 15.63
CA ARG A 58 -27.23 4.15 16.51
C ARG A 58 -26.76 5.58 16.65
N GLN A 59 -25.45 5.79 16.77
CA GLN A 59 -24.85 7.12 16.89
C GLN A 59 -25.03 7.93 15.62
N LEU A 60 -24.72 7.35 14.46
CA LEU A 60 -24.88 7.97 13.14
C LEU A 60 -26.33 8.38 12.89
N ASP A 61 -27.30 7.53 13.25
CA ASP A 61 -28.73 7.87 13.15
C ASP A 61 -29.12 9.07 14.04
N SER A 62 -28.61 9.10 15.27
CA SER A 62 -28.85 10.21 16.21
C SER A 62 -28.25 11.51 15.70
N LEU A 63 -27.00 11.45 15.21
CA LEU A 63 -26.27 12.60 14.69
C LEU A 63 -26.93 13.15 13.42
N TYR A 64 -27.31 12.29 12.47
CA TYR A 64 -28.06 12.72 11.29
C TYR A 64 -29.40 13.39 11.66
N LYS A 65 -30.14 12.86 12.65
CA LYS A 65 -31.40 13.48 13.09
C LYS A 65 -31.18 14.90 13.63
N ALA A 66 -30.08 15.12 14.34
CA ALA A 66 -29.72 16.41 14.92
C ALA A 66 -29.17 17.42 13.90
N THR A 67 -28.33 16.98 12.96
CA THR A 67 -27.57 17.88 12.07
C THR A 67 -28.08 17.92 10.64
N LYS A 68 -28.79 16.89 10.18
CA LYS A 68 -29.14 16.64 8.77
C LYS A 68 -27.93 16.50 7.84
N ASP A 69 -26.76 16.23 8.41
CA ASP A 69 -25.53 16.02 7.66
C ASP A 69 -25.52 14.62 7.03
N ILE A 70 -25.60 14.57 5.70
CA ILE A 70 -25.72 13.35 4.88
C ILE A 70 -24.51 12.42 5.01
N ASP A 71 -23.35 12.91 5.44
CA ASP A 71 -22.17 12.06 5.61
C ASP A 71 -22.42 11.01 6.70
N TYR A 72 -23.20 11.32 7.74
CA TYR A 72 -23.58 10.32 8.74
C TYR A 72 -24.44 9.18 8.17
N LEU A 73 -25.31 9.46 7.19
CA LEU A 73 -26.03 8.40 6.48
C LEU A 73 -25.11 7.61 5.55
N SER A 74 -24.10 8.27 4.98
CA SER A 74 -23.11 7.62 4.11
C SER A 74 -22.29 6.61 4.91
N ASP A 75 -21.80 7.03 6.08
CA ASP A 75 -21.08 6.16 7.03
C ASP A 75 -21.97 5.02 7.53
N LYS A 76 -23.25 5.29 7.82
CA LYS A 76 -24.20 4.23 8.18
C LYS A 76 -24.34 3.20 7.05
N GLY A 77 -24.44 3.66 5.81
CA GLY A 77 -24.50 2.80 4.63
C GLY A 77 -23.26 1.91 4.50
N LEU A 78 -22.07 2.45 4.77
CA LEU A 78 -20.84 1.66 4.82
C LEU A 78 -20.92 0.57 5.90
N VAL A 79 -21.33 0.92 7.13
CA VAL A 79 -21.48 -0.08 8.20
C VAL A 79 -22.51 -1.15 7.83
N LEU A 80 -23.60 -0.80 7.14
CA LEU A 80 -24.58 -1.78 6.64
C LEU A 80 -23.93 -2.77 5.66
N ILE A 81 -23.09 -2.30 4.73
CA ILE A 81 -22.30 -3.16 3.84
C ILE A 81 -21.39 -4.10 4.64
N LEU A 82 -20.65 -3.57 5.64
CA LEU A 82 -19.77 -4.37 6.49
C LEU A 82 -20.52 -5.44 7.29
N THR A 83 -21.77 -5.16 7.68
CA THR A 83 -22.66 -6.11 8.35
C THR A 83 -23.45 -7.01 7.39
N GLN A 84 -23.17 -6.93 6.08
CA GLN A 84 -23.81 -7.69 5.01
C GLN A 84 -25.32 -7.43 4.83
N ASP A 85 -25.84 -6.32 5.35
CA ASP A 85 -27.22 -5.88 5.08
C ASP A 85 -27.24 -5.03 3.79
N TYR A 86 -26.93 -5.70 2.67
CA TYR A 86 -26.78 -5.06 1.37
C TYR A 86 -28.08 -4.41 0.91
N ASP A 87 -29.22 -5.01 1.19
CA ASP A 87 -30.53 -4.48 0.82
C ASP A 87 -30.83 -3.15 1.56
N ALA A 88 -30.51 -3.07 2.85
CA ALA A 88 -30.65 -1.81 3.59
C ALA A 88 -29.63 -0.76 3.12
N ALA A 89 -28.39 -1.15 2.85
CA ALA A 89 -27.37 -0.25 2.30
C ALA A 89 -27.83 0.35 0.96
N ILE A 90 -28.28 -0.50 0.03
CA ILE A 90 -28.78 -0.06 -1.30
C ILE A 90 -29.94 0.93 -1.14
N ARG A 91 -30.96 0.60 -0.33
CA ARG A 91 -32.08 1.51 -0.08
C ARG A 91 -31.62 2.86 0.46
N LEU A 92 -30.75 2.84 1.48
CA LEU A 92 -30.23 4.05 2.10
C LEU A 92 -29.45 4.91 1.11
N PHE A 93 -28.55 4.32 0.32
CA PHE A 93 -27.77 5.09 -0.65
C PHE A 93 -28.62 5.60 -1.82
N LEU A 94 -29.68 4.89 -2.23
CA LEU A 94 -30.65 5.42 -3.21
C LEU A 94 -31.42 6.64 -2.66
N GLU A 95 -31.76 6.63 -1.37
CA GLU A 95 -32.36 7.81 -0.70
C GLU A 95 -31.37 8.99 -0.60
N ILE A 96 -30.10 8.70 -0.30
CA ILE A 96 -29.04 9.70 -0.31
C ILE A 96 -28.90 10.29 -1.71
N GLU A 97 -28.79 9.47 -2.75
CA GLU A 97 -28.67 9.97 -4.14
C GLU A 97 -29.88 10.82 -4.55
N LYS A 98 -31.09 10.45 -4.14
CA LYS A 98 -32.30 11.22 -4.44
C LYS A 98 -32.28 12.60 -3.80
N SER A 99 -31.71 12.73 -2.60
CA SER A 99 -31.71 13.97 -1.81
C SER A 99 -30.45 14.82 -2.00
N ALA A 100 -29.32 14.18 -2.31
CA ALA A 100 -28.00 14.77 -2.50
C ALA A 100 -27.27 14.04 -3.66
N PRO A 101 -27.67 14.29 -4.92
CA PRO A 101 -27.18 13.55 -6.09
C PRO A 101 -25.71 13.87 -6.41
N GLY A 102 -25.06 12.94 -7.12
CA GLY A 102 -23.75 13.18 -7.75
C GLY A 102 -22.56 13.13 -6.79
N ARG A 103 -22.71 12.46 -5.65
CA ARG A 103 -21.61 12.24 -4.69
C ARG A 103 -20.83 10.98 -5.06
N TYR A 104 -19.50 11.10 -5.15
CA TYR A 104 -18.61 9.95 -5.37
C TYR A 104 -18.87 8.82 -4.38
N ALA A 105 -18.86 9.12 -3.07
CA ALA A 105 -19.04 8.12 -2.02
C ALA A 105 -20.39 7.39 -2.13
N THR A 106 -21.46 8.06 -2.56
CA THR A 106 -22.77 7.41 -2.78
C THR A 106 -22.69 6.45 -3.95
N ALA A 107 -22.10 6.87 -5.07
CA ALA A 107 -21.99 6.06 -6.27
C ALA A 107 -21.09 4.82 -6.07
N ALA A 108 -19.91 5.01 -5.46
CA ALA A 108 -18.97 3.93 -5.18
C ALA A 108 -19.56 2.88 -4.21
N ASN A 109 -20.22 3.33 -3.13
CA ASN A 109 -20.84 2.42 -2.18
C ASN A 109 -22.09 1.72 -2.73
N LEU A 110 -22.90 2.36 -3.59
CA LEU A 110 -23.96 1.68 -4.33
C LEU A 110 -23.39 0.59 -5.22
N GLY A 111 -22.34 0.90 -5.99
CA GLY A 111 -21.66 -0.05 -6.85
C GLY A 111 -21.16 -1.27 -6.07
N THR A 112 -20.51 -1.04 -4.94
CA THR A 112 -20.03 -2.08 -4.03
C THR A 112 -21.17 -2.91 -3.42
N ALA A 113 -22.24 -2.28 -2.93
CA ALA A 113 -23.38 -2.99 -2.37
C ALA A 113 -24.13 -3.83 -3.42
N TYR A 114 -24.27 -3.32 -4.65
CA TYR A 114 -24.82 -4.09 -5.77
C TYR A 114 -23.91 -5.26 -6.15
N GLU A 115 -22.59 -5.07 -6.15
CA GLU A 115 -21.66 -6.16 -6.43
C GLU A 115 -21.80 -7.28 -5.39
N LEU A 116 -21.77 -6.93 -4.10
CA LEU A 116 -21.81 -7.90 -3.00
C LEU A 116 -23.16 -8.60 -2.88
N SER A 117 -24.23 -7.99 -3.37
CA SER A 117 -25.55 -8.62 -3.53
C SER A 117 -25.72 -9.40 -4.85
N GLY A 118 -24.67 -9.50 -5.68
CA GLY A 118 -24.65 -10.29 -6.91
C GLY A 118 -25.22 -9.58 -8.16
N GLN A 119 -25.60 -8.31 -8.05
CA GLN A 119 -26.21 -7.52 -9.12
C GLN A 119 -25.14 -6.79 -9.96
N ASN A 120 -24.28 -7.57 -10.64
CA ASN A 120 -23.06 -7.04 -11.29
C ASN A 120 -23.34 -5.98 -12.37
N ASP A 121 -24.44 -6.05 -13.13
CA ASP A 121 -24.78 -5.04 -14.14
C ASP A 121 -25.07 -3.66 -13.52
N LEU A 122 -25.77 -3.65 -12.38
CA LEU A 122 -26.03 -2.42 -11.63
C LEU A 122 -24.76 -1.92 -10.94
N ALA A 123 -23.97 -2.84 -10.39
CA ALA A 123 -22.67 -2.52 -9.81
C ALA A 123 -21.79 -1.77 -10.83
N LEU A 124 -21.69 -2.31 -12.05
CA LEU A 124 -20.88 -1.72 -13.12
C LEU A 124 -21.34 -0.31 -13.49
N GLN A 125 -22.66 -0.09 -13.57
CA GLN A 125 -23.21 1.23 -13.86
C GLN A 125 -22.83 2.25 -12.77
N TRP A 126 -22.95 1.87 -11.50
CA TRP A 126 -22.65 2.77 -10.38
C TRP A 126 -21.16 3.02 -10.18
N ILE A 127 -20.30 2.01 -10.35
CA ILE A 127 -18.85 2.19 -10.31
C ILE A 127 -18.38 3.07 -11.47
N LYS A 128 -18.90 2.88 -12.70
CA LYS A 128 -18.58 3.78 -13.83
C LYS A 128 -18.98 5.23 -13.53
N LYS A 129 -20.16 5.44 -12.94
CA LYS A 129 -20.58 6.77 -12.48
C LYS A 129 -19.66 7.34 -11.40
N ALA A 130 -19.17 6.51 -10.47
CA ALA A 130 -18.21 6.95 -9.46
C ALA A 130 -16.89 7.42 -10.10
N VAL A 131 -16.36 6.66 -11.07
CA VAL A 131 -15.17 7.03 -11.84
C VAL A 131 -15.36 8.31 -12.65
N GLU A 132 -16.54 8.54 -13.22
CA GLU A 132 -16.86 9.79 -13.91
C GLU A 132 -16.86 11.01 -12.98
N ILE A 133 -17.27 10.83 -11.73
CA ILE A 133 -17.30 11.90 -10.71
C ILE A 133 -15.89 12.20 -10.19
N ASP A 134 -15.13 11.15 -9.86
CA ASP A 134 -13.75 11.27 -9.37
C ASP A 134 -12.85 10.19 -9.99
N PRO A 135 -12.16 10.52 -11.09
CA PRO A 135 -11.25 9.59 -11.75
C PRO A 135 -10.01 9.23 -10.93
N ALA A 136 -9.65 10.05 -9.93
CA ALA A 136 -8.46 9.86 -9.10
C ALA A 136 -8.74 9.08 -7.80
N SER A 137 -10.00 8.75 -7.57
CA SER A 137 -10.44 7.99 -6.41
C SER A 137 -9.73 6.63 -6.28
N HIS A 138 -9.64 6.15 -5.04
CA HIS A 138 -8.98 4.89 -4.69
C HIS A 138 -7.57 4.79 -5.29
N SER A 139 -6.80 5.88 -5.23
CA SER A 139 -5.45 5.96 -5.79
C SER A 139 -5.38 5.65 -7.30
N ASN A 140 -6.37 6.11 -8.08
CA ASN A 140 -6.50 5.86 -9.52
C ASN A 140 -6.70 4.38 -9.91
N SER A 141 -7.22 3.54 -9.01
CA SER A 141 -7.32 2.09 -9.22
C SER A 141 -8.70 1.58 -9.68
N GLU A 142 -9.74 2.42 -9.68
CA GLU A 142 -11.13 2.02 -9.97
C GLU A 142 -11.35 1.42 -11.37
N TRP A 143 -10.47 1.70 -12.34
CA TRP A 143 -10.54 1.05 -13.64
C TRP A 143 -10.36 -0.48 -13.56
N ILE A 144 -9.66 -0.98 -12.54
CA ILE A 144 -9.53 -2.41 -12.25
C ILE A 144 -10.88 -2.94 -11.77
N HIS A 145 -11.57 -2.23 -10.86
CA HIS A 145 -12.92 -2.62 -10.38
C HIS A 145 -13.91 -2.72 -11.54
N VAL A 146 -13.88 -1.74 -12.45
CA VAL A 146 -14.66 -1.78 -13.69
C VAL A 146 -14.36 -3.04 -14.51
N ASN A 147 -13.08 -3.35 -14.74
CA ASN A 147 -12.69 -4.54 -15.51
C ASN A 147 -13.12 -5.83 -14.80
N ILE A 148 -13.03 -5.91 -13.46
CA ILE A 148 -13.51 -7.05 -12.68
C ILE A 148 -15.00 -7.27 -12.92
N LEU A 149 -15.82 -6.23 -12.80
CA LEU A 149 -17.27 -6.31 -13.00
C LEU A 149 -17.61 -6.69 -14.44
N GLU A 150 -16.92 -6.11 -15.43
CA GLU A 150 -17.09 -6.51 -16.83
C GLU A 150 -16.72 -7.97 -17.08
N ALA A 151 -15.64 -8.46 -16.46
CA ALA A 151 -15.23 -9.86 -16.56
C ALA A 151 -16.32 -10.77 -15.98
N LYS A 152 -16.83 -10.46 -14.77
CA LYS A 152 -17.93 -11.20 -14.12
C LYS A 152 -19.15 -11.31 -15.01
N ILE A 153 -19.55 -10.22 -15.68
CA ILE A 153 -20.70 -10.19 -16.59
C ILE A 153 -20.43 -11.02 -17.85
N LYS A 154 -19.23 -10.92 -18.43
CA LYS A 154 -18.89 -11.59 -19.68
C LYS A 154 -18.58 -13.09 -19.51
N GLY A 155 -18.21 -13.53 -18.31
CA GLY A 155 -17.94 -14.92 -17.98
C GLY A 155 -16.44 -15.24 -17.83
N GLU A 156 -16.15 -16.46 -17.36
CA GLU A 156 -14.83 -16.87 -16.88
C GLU A 156 -13.71 -16.79 -17.94
N GLN A 157 -14.04 -16.88 -19.23
CA GLN A 157 -13.05 -16.76 -20.30
C GLN A 157 -12.37 -15.37 -20.34
N TRP A 158 -12.90 -14.39 -19.59
CA TRP A 158 -12.35 -13.04 -19.45
C TRP A 158 -11.54 -12.85 -18.16
N TYR A 159 -11.34 -13.89 -17.35
CA TYR A 159 -10.57 -13.81 -16.11
C TYR A 159 -9.07 -13.95 -16.42
N THR A 160 -8.55 -13.04 -17.23
CA THR A 160 -7.16 -13.05 -17.72
C THR A 160 -6.46 -11.75 -17.34
N SER A 161 -5.14 -11.80 -17.14
CA SER A 161 -4.32 -10.61 -16.87
C SER A 161 -4.55 -9.52 -17.93
N ASP A 162 -4.55 -9.89 -19.21
CA ASP A 162 -4.75 -8.94 -20.31
C ASP A 162 -6.06 -8.17 -20.20
N PHE A 163 -7.15 -8.85 -19.83
CA PHE A 163 -8.44 -8.20 -19.71
C PHE A 163 -8.52 -7.37 -18.41
N LEU A 164 -8.09 -7.95 -17.29
CA LEU A 164 -8.22 -7.33 -15.98
C LEU A 164 -7.26 -6.14 -15.79
N LEU A 165 -6.04 -6.24 -16.30
CA LEU A 165 -4.94 -5.30 -16.04
C LEU A 165 -4.46 -4.56 -17.29
N ARG A 166 -4.97 -4.89 -18.49
CA ARG A 166 -4.49 -4.34 -19.78
C ARG A 166 -3.02 -4.64 -20.05
N THR A 167 -2.49 -5.67 -19.39
CA THR A 167 -1.12 -6.17 -19.53
C THR A 167 -1.06 -7.62 -19.01
N ASN A 168 0.02 -8.33 -19.30
CA ASN A 168 0.26 -9.65 -18.76
C ASN A 168 1.76 -9.85 -18.48
N PHE A 169 2.08 -10.97 -17.82
CA PHE A 169 3.44 -11.28 -17.39
C PHE A 169 4.08 -12.46 -18.15
N GLY A 170 3.53 -12.82 -19.32
CA GLY A 170 3.95 -13.96 -20.13
C GLY A 170 3.71 -15.32 -19.48
N THR A 171 4.13 -16.39 -20.17
CA THR A 171 3.97 -17.79 -19.73
C THR A 171 5.28 -18.46 -19.34
N GLU A 172 6.39 -17.71 -19.34
CA GLU A 172 7.71 -18.22 -18.96
C GLU A 172 7.86 -18.27 -17.43
N VAL A 173 8.85 -19.07 -16.98
CA VAL A 173 9.17 -19.27 -15.55
C VAL A 173 9.57 -17.97 -14.87
N GLN A 174 10.32 -17.11 -15.55
CA GLN A 174 10.52 -15.73 -15.09
C GLN A 174 9.42 -14.88 -15.73
N PRO A 175 8.64 -14.12 -14.95
CA PRO A 175 7.66 -13.22 -15.52
C PRO A 175 8.36 -12.22 -16.46
N GLY A 176 7.65 -11.83 -17.52
CA GLY A 176 8.09 -10.88 -18.56
C GLY A 176 7.20 -9.63 -18.57
N THR A 177 7.71 -8.41 -18.75
CA THR A 177 6.86 -7.22 -18.91
C THR A 177 7.52 -6.16 -19.79
N SER A 178 6.71 -5.36 -20.47
CA SER A 178 7.14 -4.17 -21.23
C SER A 178 6.99 -2.87 -20.44
N LEU A 179 6.40 -2.93 -19.23
CA LEU A 179 6.21 -1.77 -18.37
C LEU A 179 7.54 -1.30 -17.78
N THR A 180 7.64 0.01 -17.56
CA THR A 180 8.77 0.59 -16.81
C THR A 180 8.64 0.26 -15.32
N PRO A 181 9.74 0.30 -14.54
CA PRO A 181 9.67 0.10 -13.10
C PRO A 181 8.68 1.04 -12.38
N ALA A 182 8.57 2.31 -12.83
CA ALA A 182 7.61 3.26 -12.28
C ALA A 182 6.15 2.84 -12.58
N ALA A 183 5.86 2.44 -13.81
CA ALA A 183 4.53 1.96 -14.18
C ALA A 183 4.16 0.64 -13.48
N LEU A 184 5.14 -0.23 -13.21
CA LEU A 184 4.95 -1.43 -12.40
C LEU A 184 4.62 -1.08 -10.95
N GLN A 185 5.29 -0.09 -10.36
CA GLN A 185 4.97 0.36 -9.01
C GLN A 185 3.55 0.94 -8.94
N GLU A 186 3.17 1.80 -9.88
CA GLU A 186 1.80 2.35 -9.95
C GLU A 186 0.75 1.24 -10.09
N LEU A 187 1.02 0.23 -10.93
CA LEU A 187 0.14 -0.93 -11.08
C LEU A 187 0.10 -1.78 -9.80
N SER A 188 1.24 -1.95 -9.13
CA SER A 188 1.34 -2.66 -7.84
C SER A 188 0.46 -1.99 -6.79
N ASP A 189 0.55 -0.67 -6.65
CA ASP A 189 -0.19 0.10 -5.66
C ASP A 189 -1.70 0.05 -5.94
N ALA A 190 -2.08 0.18 -7.22
CA ALA A 190 -3.49 0.08 -7.63
C ALA A 190 -4.07 -1.32 -7.39
N LEU A 191 -3.29 -2.37 -7.70
CA LEU A 191 -3.70 -3.75 -7.54
C LEU A 191 -3.79 -4.14 -6.07
N TYR A 192 -2.81 -3.73 -5.26
CA TYR A 192 -2.83 -3.90 -3.81
C TYR A 192 -4.09 -3.27 -3.20
N TYR A 193 -4.40 -2.02 -3.54
CA TYR A 193 -5.57 -1.32 -3.01
C TYR A 193 -6.86 -2.11 -3.30
N GLN A 194 -7.08 -2.45 -4.57
CA GLN A 194 -8.29 -3.15 -5.01
C GLN A 194 -8.41 -4.57 -4.42
N LEU A 195 -7.29 -5.28 -4.29
CA LEU A 195 -7.26 -6.60 -3.65
C LEU A 195 -7.51 -6.50 -2.14
N ASN A 196 -6.92 -5.52 -1.45
CA ASN A 196 -7.06 -5.36 0.00
C ASN A 196 -8.51 -5.05 0.38
N GLU A 197 -9.16 -4.13 -0.35
CA GLU A 197 -10.60 -3.88 -0.21
C GLU A 197 -11.40 -5.15 -0.46
N ARG A 198 -11.15 -5.86 -1.57
CA ARG A 198 -11.93 -7.03 -1.99
C ARG A 198 -11.81 -8.24 -1.05
N ILE A 199 -10.61 -8.56 -0.57
CA ILE A 199 -10.32 -9.72 0.31
C ILE A 199 -11.04 -9.60 1.67
N SER A 200 -11.35 -8.37 2.07
CA SER A 200 -12.18 -8.09 3.24
C SER A 200 -13.57 -8.73 3.13
N PHE A 201 -14.15 -8.74 1.93
CA PHE A 201 -15.51 -9.21 1.67
C PHE A 201 -15.60 -10.57 0.99
N VAL A 202 -14.69 -10.86 0.08
CA VAL A 202 -14.71 -12.05 -0.78
C VAL A 202 -13.79 -13.11 -0.16
N LYS A 203 -14.31 -14.33 0.04
CA LYS A 203 -13.54 -15.44 0.62
C LYS A 203 -13.12 -16.44 -0.46
N PRO A 204 -12.00 -17.15 -0.27
CA PRO A 204 -11.58 -18.21 -1.17
C PRO A 204 -12.62 -19.34 -1.29
N PRO A 205 -12.72 -20.00 -2.46
CA PRO A 205 -12.05 -19.68 -3.72
C PRO A 205 -12.77 -18.57 -4.49
N GLU A 206 -12.01 -17.73 -5.19
CA GLU A 206 -12.56 -16.75 -6.15
C GLU A 206 -11.53 -16.51 -7.27
N LYS A 207 -11.91 -16.85 -8.52
CA LYS A 207 -10.97 -16.99 -9.64
C LYS A 207 -10.35 -15.65 -10.07
N ILE A 208 -11.11 -14.57 -10.03
CA ILE A 208 -10.59 -13.24 -10.39
C ILE A 208 -9.57 -12.80 -9.33
N VAL A 209 -9.88 -12.95 -8.04
CA VAL A 209 -8.95 -12.65 -6.95
C VAL A 209 -7.69 -13.50 -7.07
N GLY A 210 -7.81 -14.80 -7.36
CA GLY A 210 -6.66 -15.68 -7.59
C GLY A 210 -5.79 -15.20 -8.76
N GLN A 211 -6.38 -14.83 -9.89
CA GLN A 211 -5.67 -14.27 -11.05
C GLN A 211 -4.95 -12.95 -10.71
N LEU A 212 -5.63 -12.04 -10.02
CA LEU A 212 -5.07 -10.74 -9.64
C LEU A 212 -3.93 -10.87 -8.61
N LEU A 213 -4.04 -11.78 -7.64
CA LEU A 213 -2.97 -12.08 -6.69
C LEU A 213 -1.75 -12.70 -7.39
N PHE A 214 -1.98 -13.59 -8.34
CA PHE A 214 -0.89 -14.14 -9.16
C PHE A 214 -0.17 -13.03 -9.93
N ASP A 215 -0.92 -12.09 -10.49
CA ASP A 215 -0.36 -10.93 -11.17
C ASP A 215 0.39 -9.97 -10.23
N LEU A 216 -0.11 -9.76 -9.01
CA LEU A 216 0.61 -9.00 -7.98
C LEU A 216 1.94 -9.66 -7.62
N GLY A 217 1.96 -10.98 -7.45
CA GLY A 217 3.19 -11.74 -7.20
C GLY A 217 4.21 -11.62 -8.35
N ASN A 218 3.73 -11.55 -9.60
CA ASN A 218 4.60 -11.30 -10.76
C ASN A 218 5.22 -9.90 -10.70
N ILE A 219 4.45 -8.88 -10.31
CA ILE A 219 4.94 -7.50 -10.16
C ILE A 219 5.95 -7.41 -9.02
N ALA A 220 5.64 -7.99 -7.85
CA ALA A 220 6.53 -8.03 -6.71
C ALA A 220 7.86 -8.72 -7.04
N PHE A 221 7.83 -9.83 -7.78
CA PHE A 221 9.04 -10.49 -8.29
C PHE A 221 9.89 -9.54 -9.15
N PHE A 222 9.25 -8.81 -10.05
CA PHE A 222 9.92 -7.86 -10.95
C PHE A 222 10.57 -6.69 -10.20
N LEU A 223 9.93 -6.22 -9.15
CA LEU A 223 10.44 -5.15 -8.29
C LEU A 223 11.54 -5.65 -7.32
N GLY A 224 11.82 -6.95 -7.29
CA GLY A 224 12.81 -7.57 -6.41
C GLY A 224 12.30 -7.85 -4.99
N ASN A 225 10.99 -7.68 -4.75
CA ASN A 225 10.34 -7.93 -3.47
C ASN A 225 9.95 -9.41 -3.38
N TYR A 226 10.96 -10.28 -3.28
CA TYR A 226 10.74 -11.73 -3.41
C TYR A 226 9.97 -12.35 -2.24
N GLU A 227 10.01 -11.78 -1.03
CA GLU A 227 9.14 -12.24 0.06
C GLU A 227 7.66 -11.94 -0.23
N ASP A 228 7.35 -10.71 -0.63
CA ASP A 228 5.98 -10.29 -0.98
C ASP A 228 5.46 -11.15 -2.15
N ALA A 229 6.28 -11.35 -3.19
CA ALA A 229 5.92 -12.19 -4.33
C ALA A 229 5.52 -13.62 -3.93
N LEU A 230 6.25 -14.24 -2.98
CA LEU A 230 5.90 -15.57 -2.49
C LEU A 230 4.59 -15.57 -1.71
N ALA A 231 4.35 -14.56 -0.87
CA ALA A 231 3.12 -14.44 -0.12
C ALA A 231 1.92 -14.21 -1.05
N ASP A 232 2.08 -13.38 -2.10
CA ASP A 232 1.05 -13.15 -3.12
C ASP A 232 0.74 -14.43 -3.91
N TYR A 233 1.75 -15.22 -4.30
CA TYR A 233 1.52 -16.52 -4.94
C TYR A 233 0.82 -17.52 -4.02
N ASP A 234 1.19 -17.57 -2.74
CA ASP A 234 0.53 -18.44 -1.76
C ASP A 234 -0.95 -18.03 -1.59
N LEU A 235 -1.25 -16.73 -1.57
CA LEU A 235 -2.64 -16.24 -1.59
C LEU A 235 -3.34 -16.58 -2.92
N ALA A 236 -2.65 -16.44 -4.06
CA ALA A 236 -3.23 -16.77 -5.36
C ALA A 236 -3.66 -18.25 -5.43
N ASP A 237 -2.81 -19.17 -4.96
CA ASP A 237 -3.13 -20.60 -4.84
C ASP A 237 -4.33 -20.83 -3.91
N LEU A 238 -4.36 -20.18 -2.74
CA LEU A 238 -5.48 -20.23 -1.81
C LEU A 238 -6.81 -19.81 -2.47
N TYR A 239 -6.79 -18.76 -3.31
CA TYR A 239 -7.96 -18.29 -4.06
C TYR A 239 -8.28 -19.12 -5.31
N GLY A 240 -7.45 -20.11 -5.64
CA GLY A 240 -7.70 -21.09 -6.69
C GLY A 240 -6.91 -20.89 -7.97
N TYR A 241 -5.93 -19.99 -8.01
CA TYR A 241 -4.95 -19.93 -9.11
C TYR A 241 -3.93 -21.05 -8.95
N THR A 242 -4.25 -22.21 -9.53
CA THR A 242 -3.42 -23.42 -9.44
C THR A 242 -2.85 -23.80 -10.80
N GLY A 243 -1.70 -24.48 -10.82
CA GLY A 243 -1.15 -25.06 -12.04
C GLY A 243 0.37 -24.98 -12.13
N GLN A 244 0.91 -25.58 -13.20
CA GLN A 244 2.35 -25.74 -13.37
C GLN A 244 3.11 -24.40 -13.41
N LEU A 245 2.50 -23.33 -13.94
CA LEU A 245 3.17 -22.04 -14.08
C LEU A 245 3.42 -21.38 -12.71
N ILE A 246 2.44 -21.36 -11.81
CA ILE A 246 2.61 -20.80 -10.46
C ILE A 246 3.64 -21.60 -9.67
N ASP A 247 3.62 -22.94 -9.76
CA ASP A 247 4.63 -23.79 -9.13
C ASP A 247 6.06 -23.45 -9.57
N GLN A 248 6.24 -23.25 -10.89
CA GLN A 248 7.53 -22.88 -11.47
C GLN A 248 7.98 -21.48 -11.04
N ARG A 249 7.06 -20.51 -10.99
CA ARG A 249 7.35 -19.13 -10.54
C ARG A 249 7.68 -19.06 -9.07
N VAL A 250 6.96 -19.80 -8.22
CA VAL A 250 7.28 -19.94 -6.79
C VAL A 250 8.68 -20.53 -6.60
N ALA A 251 9.02 -21.59 -7.34
CA ALA A 251 10.35 -22.20 -7.25
C ALA A 251 11.47 -21.25 -7.69
N GLU A 252 11.28 -20.52 -8.79
CA GLU A 252 12.25 -19.52 -9.26
C GLU A 252 12.37 -18.34 -8.29
N THR A 253 11.26 -17.86 -7.73
CA THR A 253 11.24 -16.79 -6.71
C THR A 253 12.03 -17.20 -5.46
N LYS A 254 11.82 -18.43 -4.95
CA LYS A 254 12.63 -18.98 -3.84
C LYS A 254 14.12 -19.02 -4.18
N LYS A 255 14.47 -19.33 -5.42
CA LYS A 255 15.86 -19.32 -5.90
C LYS A 255 16.45 -17.90 -5.97
N GLN A 256 15.68 -16.91 -6.41
CA GLN A 256 16.11 -15.51 -6.45
C GLN A 256 16.28 -14.93 -5.04
N LEU A 257 15.31 -15.15 -4.14
CA LEU A 257 15.40 -14.76 -2.73
C LEU A 257 16.67 -15.31 -2.06
N ARG A 258 16.97 -16.59 -2.27
CA ARG A 258 18.21 -17.21 -1.75
C ARG A 258 19.47 -16.56 -2.30
N GLN A 259 19.46 -16.11 -3.57
CA GLN A 259 20.60 -15.43 -4.17
C GLN A 259 20.76 -14.01 -3.64
N ALA A 260 19.67 -13.26 -3.50
CA ALA A 260 19.65 -11.92 -2.90
C ALA A 260 20.15 -11.94 -1.45
N ASN A 261 19.81 -12.99 -0.69
CA ASN A 261 20.21 -13.16 0.71
C ASN A 261 21.62 -13.76 0.89
N LYS A 262 22.33 -14.13 -0.17
CA LYS A 262 23.74 -14.53 -0.02
C LYS A 262 24.53 -13.32 0.48
N PRO A 263 25.33 -13.46 1.55
CA PRO A 263 26.23 -12.39 1.94
C PRO A 263 27.09 -12.07 0.73
N GLN A 264 27.04 -10.83 0.25
CA GLN A 264 27.91 -10.38 -0.82
C GLN A 264 29.32 -10.70 -0.35
N THR A 265 30.02 -11.63 -1.02
CA THR A 265 31.44 -11.85 -0.78
C THR A 265 32.07 -10.49 -0.89
N ALA A 266 32.53 -9.94 0.24
CA ALA A 266 33.18 -8.65 0.26
C ALA A 266 34.25 -8.73 -0.83
N LYS A 267 34.05 -8.02 -1.95
CA LYS A 267 35.18 -7.59 -2.75
C LYS A 267 36.05 -6.92 -1.72
N GLN A 268 37.20 -7.51 -1.39
CA GLN A 268 38.15 -6.92 -0.47
C GLN A 268 38.30 -5.47 -0.91
N ALA A 269 37.68 -4.55 -0.17
CA ALA A 269 37.83 -3.15 -0.46
C ALA A 269 39.31 -2.91 -0.27
N SER A 270 40.00 -2.53 -1.34
CA SER A 270 41.39 -2.08 -1.25
C SER A 270 41.42 -1.07 -0.10
N PRO A 271 42.25 -1.27 0.94
CA PRO A 271 42.24 -0.37 2.08
C PRO A 271 42.40 1.07 1.60
N SER A 272 41.45 1.93 1.95
CA SER A 272 41.54 3.35 1.61
C SER A 272 42.67 3.96 2.41
N TYR A 273 43.73 4.40 1.74
CA TYR A 273 44.86 5.11 2.36
C TYR A 273 44.59 6.60 2.58
N LEU A 274 43.43 7.10 2.14
CA LEU A 274 43.03 8.50 2.24
C LEU A 274 43.15 9.10 3.66
N PRO A 275 42.70 8.44 4.75
CA PRO A 275 42.86 8.99 6.10
C PRO A 275 44.33 9.12 6.52
N TYR A 276 45.20 8.18 6.12
CA TYR A 276 46.63 8.25 6.43
C TYR A 276 47.32 9.40 5.68
N ILE A 277 46.94 9.62 4.42
CA ILE A 277 47.43 10.74 3.61
C ILE A 277 47.04 12.07 4.25
N LEU A 278 45.80 12.21 4.74
CA LEU A 278 45.32 13.42 5.42
C LEU A 278 46.07 13.69 6.75
N VAL A 279 46.39 12.64 7.52
CA VAL A 279 47.19 12.76 8.75
C VAL A 279 48.62 13.22 8.44
N ILE A 280 49.25 12.67 7.40
CA ILE A 280 50.60 13.08 7.00
C ILE A 280 50.60 14.54 6.54
N LEU A 281 49.61 14.95 5.73
CA LEU A 281 49.46 16.35 5.30
C LEU A 281 49.27 17.31 6.46
N THR A 282 48.43 16.98 7.44
CA THR A 282 48.22 17.82 8.62
C THR A 282 49.48 17.93 9.48
N LEU A 283 50.23 16.84 9.67
CA LEU A 283 51.51 16.88 10.38
C LEU A 283 52.55 17.75 9.65
N MET A 284 52.61 17.67 8.31
CA MET A 284 53.50 18.53 7.53
C MET A 284 53.13 20.02 7.66
N ILE A 285 51.83 20.35 7.59
CA ILE A 285 51.36 21.73 7.77
C ILE A 285 51.71 22.24 9.17
N LEU A 286 51.53 21.41 10.21
CA LEU A 286 51.85 21.78 11.59
C LEU A 286 53.35 22.06 11.77
N LEU A 287 54.21 21.25 11.15
CA LEU A 287 55.67 21.45 11.16
C LEU A 287 56.08 22.74 10.45
N ILE A 288 55.44 23.06 9.33
CA ILE A 288 55.67 24.32 8.60
C ILE A 288 55.26 25.51 9.48
N LEU A 289 54.08 25.46 10.10
CA LEU A 289 53.59 26.50 11.00
C LEU A 289 54.52 26.69 12.21
N LEU A 290 54.99 25.60 12.83
CA LEU A 290 55.96 25.65 13.92
C LEU A 290 57.27 26.31 13.49
N LYS A 291 57.81 25.97 12.30
CA LYS A 291 58.99 26.63 11.74
C LYS A 291 58.78 28.14 11.52
N LEU A 292 57.61 28.53 11.00
CA LEU A 292 57.28 29.94 10.78
C LEU A 292 57.15 30.71 12.11
N LEU A 293 56.50 30.14 13.11
CA LEU A 293 56.39 30.72 14.45
C LEU A 293 57.75 30.84 15.13
N TYR A 294 58.61 29.82 15.01
CA TYR A 294 59.97 29.86 15.54
C TYR A 294 60.82 30.96 14.88
N LYS A 295 60.74 31.08 13.54
CA LYS A 295 61.46 32.12 12.78
C LYS A 295 60.98 33.53 13.16
N ARG A 296 59.67 33.71 13.36
CA ARG A 296 59.08 34.99 13.80
C ARG A 296 59.55 35.37 15.21
N LYS A 297 59.59 34.41 16.14
CA LYS A 297 60.11 34.62 17.49
C LYS A 297 61.61 35.00 17.52
N GLN A 298 62.40 34.52 16.56
CA GLN A 298 63.80 34.94 16.41
C GLN A 298 63.94 36.37 15.85
N GLN A 299 62.98 36.84 15.05
CA GLN A 299 62.97 38.20 14.50
C GLN A 299 62.47 39.25 15.51
N ASP A 300 61.62 38.87 16.47
CA ASP A 300 61.13 39.77 17.53
C ASP A 300 62.12 39.93 18.71
N HIS A 301 63.26 39.22 18.69
CA HIS A 301 64.28 39.22 19.75
C HIS A 301 65.70 39.61 19.27
N GLY A 302 65.84 40.11 18.04
CA GLY A 302 67.07 40.71 17.51
C GLY A 302 66.86 42.17 17.19
#